data_AF-A0A0A9X5V4-F1
#
_entry.id   AF-A0A0A9X5V4-F1
#
_cell.length_a   1.000
_cell.length_b   1.000
_cell.length_c   1.000
_cell.angle_alpha   90.00
_cell.angle_beta   90.00
_cell.angle_gamma   90.00
#
_symmetry.space_group_name_H-M   'P 1'
#
loop_
_entity.id
_entity.type
_entity.pdbx_description
1 polymer ?
#
loop_
_entity_poly.entity_id
_entity_poly.type
_entity_poly.pdbx_seq_one_letter_code
_entity_poly.pdbx_strand_id
1 'polypeptide(L)'
;MVVCDSNALAYGDEDGNITIVNRQTGEVVVSDTLHDGAVTSMRKHPTHPHLMFSAGEDGTILSYNLQALVLTDAVVDLDAAFHSVYPTGQPVQNFYFVGAGCTTLVAVSTVETISLWDITTCEIVAQFPQLRQQLNTMLCRFLQ
;
A
#
# COMPACT_ATOMS: atom_id res chain seq x y z
N MET A 1 4.88 -10.69 -1.86
CA MET A 1 3.82 -10.11 -2.73
C MET A 1 4.39 -9.64 -4.06
N VAL A 2 3.61 -9.54 -5.15
CA VAL A 2 4.11 -9.17 -6.49
C VAL A 2 3.13 -8.23 -7.21
N VAL A 3 3.64 -7.22 -7.90
CA VAL A 3 2.92 -6.37 -8.85
C VAL A 3 3.75 -6.19 -10.12
N CYS A 4 3.13 -6.20 -11.30
CA CYS A 4 3.86 -6.00 -12.56
C CYS A 4 3.05 -5.24 -13.60
N ASP A 5 3.74 -4.61 -14.54
CA ASP A 5 3.20 -4.09 -15.79
C ASP A 5 4.11 -4.47 -16.97
N SER A 6 3.98 -3.81 -18.13
CA SER A 6 4.83 -4.10 -19.29
C SER A 6 6.32 -3.83 -19.07
N ASN A 7 6.68 -2.95 -18.13
CA ASN A 7 8.01 -2.37 -17.99
C ASN A 7 8.71 -2.80 -16.70
N ALA A 8 7.96 -3.02 -15.62
CA ALA A 8 8.51 -3.31 -14.31
C ALA A 8 7.79 -4.48 -13.62
N LEU A 9 8.56 -5.25 -12.86
CA LEU A 9 8.11 -6.27 -11.93
C LEU A 9 8.59 -5.84 -10.54
N ALA A 10 7.68 -5.61 -9.62
CA ALA A 10 8.01 -5.31 -8.24
C ALA A 10 7.51 -6.44 -7.34
N TYR A 11 8.30 -6.81 -6.34
CA TYR A 11 7.91 -7.79 -5.35
C TYR A 11 8.48 -7.45 -3.98
N GLY A 12 7.76 -7.85 -2.94
CA GLY A 12 8.20 -7.73 -1.56
C GLY A 12 8.22 -9.07 -0.85
N ASP A 13 9.11 -9.22 0.13
CA ASP A 13 9.38 -10.47 0.84
C ASP A 13 8.98 -10.43 2.32
N GLU A 14 9.32 -11.50 3.05
CA GLU A 14 9.01 -11.67 4.48
C GLU A 14 9.91 -10.83 5.39
N ASP A 15 11.06 -10.36 4.89
CA ASP A 15 12.02 -9.55 5.62
C ASP A 15 11.76 -8.04 5.42
N GLY A 16 10.68 -7.67 4.72
CA GLY A 16 10.30 -6.28 4.48
C GLY A 16 11.03 -5.62 3.31
N ASN A 17 11.79 -6.39 2.54
CA ASN A 17 12.46 -5.88 1.35
C ASN A 17 11.47 -5.71 0.21
N ILE A 18 11.67 -4.68 -0.59
CA ILE A 18 10.99 -4.46 -1.86
C ILE A 18 12.04 -4.39 -2.96
N THR A 19 11.88 -5.24 -3.97
CA THR A 19 12.70 -5.28 -5.17
C THR A 19 11.88 -4.85 -6.38
N ILE A 20 12.43 -3.99 -7.24
CA ILE A 20 11.85 -3.63 -8.54
C ILE A 20 12.84 -3.97 -9.64
N VAL A 21 12.36 -4.71 -10.62
CA VAL A 21 13.13 -5.23 -11.76
C VAL A 21 12.58 -4.63 -13.04
N ASN A 22 13.47 -4.10 -13.90
CA ASN A 22 13.13 -3.75 -15.26
C ASN A 22 12.86 -5.04 -16.05
N ARG A 23 11.63 -5.22 -16.55
CA ARG A 23 11.22 -6.46 -17.21
C ARG A 23 11.84 -6.64 -18.59
N GLN A 24 12.27 -5.56 -19.23
CA GLN A 24 12.86 -5.61 -20.56
C GLN A 24 14.33 -6.06 -20.50
N THR A 25 15.08 -5.56 -19.50
CA THR A 25 16.50 -5.87 -19.34
C THR A 25 16.76 -7.02 -18.36
N GLY A 26 15.83 -7.25 -17.42
CA GLY A 26 16.00 -8.18 -16.30
C GLY A 26 16.83 -7.62 -15.15
N GLU A 27 17.22 -6.35 -15.21
CA GLU A 27 18.08 -5.72 -14.20
C GLU A 27 17.28 -5.24 -13.00
N VAL A 28 17.87 -5.39 -11.81
CA VAL A 28 17.32 -4.84 -10.57
C VAL A 28 17.55 -3.34 -10.57
N VAL A 29 16.46 -2.58 -10.60
CA VAL A 29 16.47 -1.10 -10.54
C VAL A 29 16.49 -0.63 -9.09
N VAL A 30 15.86 -1.42 -8.21
CA VAL A 30 15.64 -1.10 -6.80
C VAL A 30 15.70 -2.39 -5.99
N SER A 31 16.38 -2.35 -4.83
CA SER A 31 16.33 -3.38 -3.79
C SER A 31 16.62 -2.73 -2.45
N ASP A 32 15.59 -2.57 -1.62
CA ASP A 32 15.73 -1.89 -0.32
C ASP A 32 14.78 -2.45 0.74
N THR A 33 15.13 -2.30 2.00
CA THR A 33 14.32 -2.70 3.17
C THR A 33 13.42 -1.54 3.55
N LEU A 34 12.16 -1.59 3.13
CA LEU A 34 11.22 -0.47 3.30
C LEU A 34 10.22 -0.67 4.42
N HIS A 35 9.97 -1.93 4.80
CA HIS A 35 9.10 -2.27 5.89
C HIS A 35 9.89 -2.94 7.02
N ASP A 36 9.51 -2.67 8.27
CA ASP A 36 10.05 -3.37 9.45
C ASP A 36 9.21 -4.64 9.73
N GLY A 37 9.26 -5.58 8.78
CA GLY A 37 8.45 -6.80 8.77
C GLY A 37 7.88 -7.14 7.40
N ALA A 38 7.20 -8.27 7.29
CA ALA A 38 6.79 -8.84 6.00
C ALA A 38 5.94 -7.88 5.15
N VAL A 39 6.22 -7.84 3.84
CA VAL A 39 5.41 -7.11 2.87
C VAL A 39 4.15 -7.92 2.54
N THR A 40 3.02 -7.50 3.09
CA THR A 40 1.75 -8.25 3.05
C THR A 40 0.89 -7.92 1.84
N SER A 41 1.05 -6.73 1.23
CA SER A 41 0.28 -6.35 0.04
C SER A 41 1.03 -5.35 -0.83
N MET A 42 0.85 -5.43 -2.15
CA MET A 42 1.41 -4.46 -3.11
C MET A 42 0.46 -4.25 -4.27
N ARG A 43 0.22 -2.99 -4.66
CA ARG A 43 -0.71 -2.62 -5.75
C ARG A 43 -0.30 -1.30 -6.40
N LYS A 44 -0.60 -1.16 -7.70
CA LYS A 44 -0.58 0.15 -8.37
C LYS A 44 -1.91 0.87 -8.16
N HIS A 45 -1.88 2.19 -8.20
CA HIS A 45 -3.11 2.97 -8.20
C HIS A 45 -3.91 2.71 -9.50
N PRO A 46 -5.23 2.46 -9.44
CA PRO A 46 -6.01 2.05 -10.61
C PRO A 46 -6.06 3.10 -11.74
N THR A 47 -6.05 4.39 -11.41
CA THR A 47 -6.11 5.50 -12.37
C THR A 47 -4.78 6.23 -12.56
N HIS A 48 -3.79 5.95 -11.70
CA HIS A 48 -2.49 6.62 -11.67
C HIS A 48 -1.37 5.56 -11.63
N PRO A 49 -1.10 4.85 -12.74
CA PRO A 49 -0.22 3.66 -12.75
C PRO A 49 1.25 3.94 -12.43
N HIS A 50 1.64 5.22 -12.34
CA HIS A 50 2.94 5.66 -11.83
C HIS A 50 3.00 5.58 -10.30
N LEU A 51 1.88 5.55 -9.58
CA LEU A 51 1.86 5.35 -8.13
C LEU A 51 1.78 3.87 -7.80
N MET A 52 2.68 3.44 -6.93
CA MET A 52 2.68 2.11 -6.32
C MET A 52 2.51 2.25 -4.81
N PHE A 53 1.84 1.27 -4.21
CA PHE A 53 1.64 1.19 -2.77
C PHE A 53 2.08 -0.19 -2.28
N SER A 54 2.69 -0.23 -1.10
CA SER A 54 3.01 -1.45 -0.36
C SER A 54 2.49 -1.36 1.06
N ALA A 55 2.17 -2.49 1.65
CA ALA A 55 1.72 -2.60 3.02
C ALA A 55 2.56 -3.64 3.77
N GLY A 56 2.81 -3.38 5.04
CA GLY A 56 3.65 -4.22 5.89
C GLY A 56 2.99 -4.66 7.19
N GLU A 57 3.60 -5.68 7.82
CA GLU A 57 3.30 -6.06 9.20
C GLU A 57 3.71 -4.99 10.22
N ASP A 58 4.58 -4.06 9.84
CA ASP A 58 4.97 -2.87 10.60
C ASP A 58 3.82 -1.88 10.84
N GLY A 59 2.66 -2.13 10.24
CA GLY A 59 1.46 -1.32 10.39
C GLY A 59 1.48 -0.04 9.57
N THR A 60 2.30 0.01 8.54
CA THR A 60 2.34 1.11 7.58
C THR A 60 1.86 0.67 6.20
N ILE A 61 1.37 1.64 5.45
CA ILE A 61 1.29 1.57 4.00
C ILE A 61 2.18 2.67 3.46
N LEU A 62 3.01 2.33 2.48
CA LEU A 62 3.92 3.27 1.83
C LEU A 62 3.45 3.49 0.41
N SER A 63 3.69 4.68 -0.12
CA SER A 63 3.43 5.02 -1.52
C SER A 63 4.69 5.56 -2.20
N TYR A 64 4.81 5.24 -3.49
CA TYR A 64 5.97 5.53 -4.31
C TYR A 64 5.55 6.08 -5.67
N ASN A 65 6.26 7.10 -6.14
CA ASN A 65 6.14 7.59 -7.52
C ASN A 65 7.20 6.93 -8.40
N LEU A 66 6.76 5.96 -9.21
CA LEU A 66 7.58 5.22 -10.15
C LEU A 66 7.91 6.01 -11.42
N GLN A 67 7.41 7.24 -11.60
CA GLN A 67 7.71 8.02 -12.81
C GLN A 67 9.21 8.33 -12.93
N ALA A 68 9.90 8.55 -11.81
CA ALA A 68 11.34 8.72 -11.78
C ALA A 68 12.09 7.44 -12.19
N LEU A 69 11.56 6.28 -11.81
CA LEU A 69 12.14 4.95 -12.10
C LEU A 69 12.03 4.57 -13.58
N VAL A 70 10.97 5.00 -14.26
CA VAL A 70 10.74 4.67 -15.68
C VAL A 70 11.64 5.49 -16.61
N LEU A 71 12.20 6.60 -16.14
CA LEU A 71 13.00 7.51 -16.98
C LEU A 71 14.49 7.16 -17.03
N THR A 72 14.96 6.26 -16.16
CA THR A 72 16.38 5.91 -16.07
C THR A 72 16.53 4.40 -15.93
N ASP A 73 17.24 3.75 -16.85
CA ASP A 73 17.73 2.37 -16.70
C ASP A 73 18.82 2.24 -15.59
N ALA A 74 18.98 3.25 -14.74
CA ALA A 74 19.96 3.27 -13.67
C ALA A 74 19.32 2.78 -12.37
N VAL A 75 20.13 2.22 -11.47
CA VAL A 75 19.74 1.99 -10.08
C VAL A 75 19.30 3.32 -9.49
N VAL A 76 18.04 3.38 -9.03
CA VAL A 76 17.46 4.59 -8.48
C VAL A 76 17.34 4.43 -6.98
N ASP A 77 17.78 5.46 -6.28
CA ASP A 77 17.53 5.60 -4.85
C ASP A 77 16.02 5.76 -4.60
N LEU A 78 15.44 4.82 -3.86
CA LEU A 78 14.02 4.84 -3.51
C LEU A 78 13.63 6.04 -2.67
N ASP A 79 14.56 6.68 -1.97
CA ASP A 79 14.30 7.93 -1.26
C ASP A 79 13.77 9.02 -2.21
N ALA A 80 14.20 9.00 -3.48
CA ALA A 80 13.70 9.92 -4.49
C ALA A 80 12.30 9.54 -5.03
N ALA A 81 11.92 8.26 -4.92
CA ALA A 81 10.62 7.75 -5.35
C ALA A 81 9.59 7.74 -4.22
N PHE A 82 10.02 7.82 -2.96
CA PHE A 82 9.15 7.84 -1.79
C PHE A 82 8.17 9.02 -1.85
N HIS A 83 6.88 8.72 -1.66
CA HIS A 83 5.81 9.71 -1.78
C HIS A 83 5.14 10.01 -0.44
N SER A 84 4.65 9.00 0.27
CA SER A 84 3.91 9.19 1.54
C SER A 84 3.85 7.91 2.37
N VAL A 85 3.69 8.08 3.70
CA VAL A 85 3.40 7.02 4.68
C VAL A 85 1.98 7.17 5.21
N TYR A 86 1.25 6.06 5.31
CA TYR A 86 -0.04 5.96 5.99
C TYR A 86 0.13 5.09 7.25
N PRO A 87 0.31 5.70 8.43
CA PRO A 87 0.56 4.97 9.67
C PRO A 87 -0.76 4.40 10.22
N THR A 88 -1.12 3.19 9.80
CA THR A 88 -2.36 2.53 10.25
C THR A 88 -2.30 2.10 11.72
N GLY A 89 -1.08 1.96 12.25
CA GLY A 89 -0.79 1.63 13.65
C GLY A 89 -1.12 0.18 14.02
N GLN A 90 -1.49 -0.67 13.04
CA GLN A 90 -1.81 -2.08 13.21
C GLN A 90 -1.30 -2.86 11.98
N PRO A 91 -0.78 -4.09 12.13
CA PRO A 91 -0.27 -4.86 10.99
C PRO A 91 -1.29 -4.94 9.86
N VAL A 92 -0.91 -4.53 8.66
CA VAL A 92 -1.84 -4.44 7.53
C VAL A 92 -1.87 -5.80 6.84
N GLN A 93 -3.04 -6.41 6.70
CA GLN A 93 -3.20 -7.64 5.93
C GLN A 93 -3.35 -7.36 4.43
N ASN A 94 -4.16 -6.35 4.10
CA ASN A 94 -4.44 -5.94 2.73
C ASN A 94 -4.88 -4.48 2.68
N PHE A 95 -4.81 -3.89 1.49
CA PHE A 95 -5.42 -2.59 1.24
C PHE A 95 -6.11 -2.53 -0.13
N TYR A 96 -7.03 -1.57 -0.28
CA TYR A 96 -7.84 -1.37 -1.48
C TYR A 96 -8.05 0.10 -1.76
N PHE A 97 -8.29 0.44 -3.03
CA PHE A 97 -8.69 1.78 -3.46
C PHE A 97 -10.19 1.82 -3.68
N VAL A 98 -10.86 2.82 -3.13
CA VAL A 98 -12.32 3.01 -3.24
C VAL A 98 -12.67 4.46 -3.55
N GLY A 99 -13.94 4.69 -3.90
CA GLY A 99 -14.46 6.01 -4.24
C GLY A 99 -14.28 6.38 -5.71
N ALA A 100 -14.95 7.46 -6.13
CA ALA A 100 -14.83 7.98 -7.47
C ALA A 100 -13.40 8.51 -7.69
N GLY A 101 -12.69 7.96 -8.69
CA GLY A 101 -11.29 8.30 -8.94
C GLY A 101 -10.29 7.58 -8.03
N CYS A 102 -10.73 6.63 -7.20
CA CYS A 102 -9.87 5.82 -6.33
C CYS A 102 -9.08 6.61 -5.26
N THR A 103 -9.58 7.77 -4.85
CA THR A 103 -8.89 8.70 -3.94
C THR A 103 -8.84 8.25 -2.49
N THR A 104 -9.62 7.24 -2.10
CA THR A 104 -9.64 6.71 -0.73
C THR A 104 -8.94 5.36 -0.68
N LEU A 105 -7.95 5.26 0.20
CA LEU A 105 -7.29 4.00 0.55
C LEU A 105 -7.97 3.38 1.76
N VAL A 106 -8.32 2.09 1.66
CA VAL A 106 -8.84 1.28 2.76
C VAL A 106 -7.75 0.32 3.20
N ALA A 107 -7.29 0.43 4.44
CA ALA A 107 -6.39 -0.52 5.06
C ALA A 107 -7.18 -1.51 5.92
N VAL A 108 -6.98 -2.81 5.69
CA VAL A 108 -7.57 -3.91 6.45
C VAL A 108 -6.45 -4.54 7.25
N SER A 109 -6.52 -4.44 8.58
CA SER A 109 -5.48 -5.01 9.44
C SER A 109 -5.67 -6.52 9.63
N THR A 110 -4.66 -7.21 10.16
CA THR A 110 -4.78 -8.60 10.62
C THR A 110 -5.62 -8.74 11.90
N VAL A 111 -5.87 -7.62 12.59
CA VAL A 111 -6.79 -7.51 13.73
C VAL A 111 -8.14 -6.92 13.29
N GLU A 112 -9.04 -6.63 14.24
CA GLU A 112 -10.39 -6.12 13.96
C GLU A 112 -10.47 -4.64 13.53
N THR A 113 -9.37 -4.06 13.03
CA THR A 113 -9.28 -2.67 12.60
C THR A 113 -9.38 -2.51 11.09
N ILE A 114 -10.25 -1.60 10.65
CA ILE A 114 -10.24 -1.04 9.30
C ILE A 114 -10.00 0.47 9.40
N SER A 115 -9.12 1.02 8.56
CA SER A 115 -8.92 2.47 8.46
C SER A 115 -9.04 2.95 7.02
N LEU A 116 -9.60 4.14 6.83
CA LEU A 116 -9.78 4.80 5.55
C LEU A 116 -8.92 6.06 5.55
N TRP A 117 -8.22 6.28 4.44
CA TRP A 117 -7.27 7.37 4.27
C TRP A 117 -7.54 8.08 2.96
N ASP A 118 -7.50 9.41 2.97
CA ASP A 118 -7.49 10.19 1.74
C ASP A 118 -6.07 10.20 1.19
N ILE A 119 -5.90 9.76 -0.05
CA ILE A 119 -4.57 9.63 -0.68
C ILE A 119 -4.00 11.01 -1.02
N THR A 120 -4.86 11.98 -1.31
CA THR A 120 -4.46 13.32 -1.74
C THR A 120 -3.99 14.17 -0.57
N THR A 121 -4.70 14.09 0.56
CA THR A 121 -4.34 14.84 1.78
C THR A 121 -3.44 14.04 2.72
N CYS A 122 -3.34 12.72 2.52
CA CYS A 122 -2.69 11.78 3.45
C CYS A 122 -3.30 11.77 4.85
N GLU A 123 -4.57 12.15 4.98
CA GLU A 123 -5.27 12.20 6.25
C GLU A 123 -6.20 11.01 6.46
N ILE A 124 -6.43 10.65 7.72
CA ILE A 124 -7.39 9.63 8.08
C ILE A 124 -8.81 10.15 7.88
N VAL A 125 -9.60 9.44 7.07
CA VAL A 125 -11.01 9.74 6.80
C VAL A 125 -11.91 9.07 7.84
N ALA A 126 -11.62 7.82 8.19
CA ALA A 126 -12.38 7.07 9.18
C ALA A 126 -11.56 5.91 9.77
N GLN A 127 -11.93 5.48 10.97
CA GLN A 127 -11.33 4.31 11.63
C GLN A 127 -12.40 3.50 12.35
N PHE A 128 -12.30 2.17 12.23
CA PHE A 128 -13.19 1.20 12.83
C PHE A 128 -12.34 0.19 13.62
N PRO A 129 -11.92 0.53 14.85
CA PRO A 129 -11.00 -0.30 15.63
C PRO A 129 -11.67 -1.53 16.28
N GLN A 130 -12.99 -1.58 16.31
CA GLN A 130 -13.79 -2.66 16.93
C GLN A 130 -14.95 -3.03 16.00
N LEU A 131 -14.61 -3.40 14.77
CA LEU A 131 -15.60 -3.58 13.71
C LEU A 131 -16.72 -4.55 14.11
N ARG A 132 -16.37 -5.63 14.82
CA ARG A 132 -17.33 -6.63 15.32
C ARG A 132 -18.37 -6.00 16.25
N GLN A 133 -17.94 -5.21 17.23
CA GLN A 133 -18.85 -4.57 18.19
C GLN A 133 -19.73 -3.51 17.52
N GLN A 134 -19.16 -2.74 16.59
CA GLN A 134 -19.89 -1.71 15.85
C GLN A 134 -20.97 -2.34 14.96
N LEU A 135 -20.67 -3.42 14.24
CA LEU A 135 -21.66 -4.13 13.41
C LEU A 135 -22.79 -4.74 14.24
N ASN A 136 -22.47 -5.38 15.38
CA ASN A 136 -23.48 -5.93 16.28
C ASN A 136 -24.42 -4.84 16.81
N THR A 137 -23.89 -3.67 17.14
CA THR A 137 -24.69 -2.54 17.63
C THR A 137 -25.63 -2.00 16.55
N MET A 138 -25.17 -1.93 15.28
CA MET A 138 -26.01 -1.51 14.17
C MET A 138 -27.14 -2.51 13.91
N LEU A 139 -26.84 -3.80 13.85
CA LEU A 139 -27.84 -4.85 13.61
C LEU A 139 -28.94 -4.86 14.69
N CYS A 140 -28.56 -4.68 15.96
CA CYS A 140 -29.55 -4.57 17.05
C CYS A 140 -30.49 -3.38 16.90
N ARG A 141 -30.07 -2.27 16.28
CA ARG A 141 -30.91 -1.09 16.04
C ARG A 141 -31.91 -1.25 14.91
N PHE A 142 -31.70 -2.21 13.99
CA PHE A 142 -32.64 -2.51 12.90
C PHE A 142 -33.70 -3.54 13.28
N LEU A 143 -33.57 -4.18 14.45
CA LEU A 143 -34.48 -5.23 14.95
C LEU A 143 -35.39 -4.75 16.09
N GLN A 144 -35.44 -3.44 16.35
CA GLN A 144 -36.35 -2.77 17.30
C GLN A 144 -37.27 -1.81 16.54
#